data_AF-A0A3C0BFS6-F1
#
_entry.id   AF-A0A3C0BFS6-F1
#
_cell.length_a   1.000
_cell.length_b   1.000
_cell.length_c   1.000
_cell.angle_alpha   90.00
_cell.angle_beta   90.00
_cell.angle_gamma   90.00
#
_symmetry.space_group_name_H-M   'P 1'
#
loop_
_entity.id
_entity.type
_entity.pdbx_description
1 polymer ?
#
loop_
_entity_poly.entity_id
_entity_poly.type
_entity_poly.pdbx_seq_one_letter_code
_entity_poly.pdbx_strand_id
1 'polypeptide(L)' 'VEERKIDKKELPSFDECGLCGTAAVISPIEKVVDHGKEIVFEGCREKMGPVLQKLYDTLTGIQMGRLPAPKGWIYEVK' A
#
# COMPACT_ATOMS: atom_id res chain seq x y z
N VAL A 1 5.54 4.25 11.98
CA VAL A 1 6.10 4.22 10.61
C VAL A 1 7.61 4.27 10.75
N GLU A 2 8.33 3.43 10.01
CA GLU A 2 9.80 3.43 9.94
C GLU A 2 10.24 3.72 8.51
N GLU A 3 11.20 4.62 8.33
CA GLU A 3 11.83 4.90 7.05
C GLU A 3 13.29 4.44 7.10
N ARG A 4 13.54 3.26 6.53
CA ARG A 4 14.87 2.65 6.50
C ARG A 4 15.04 1.80 5.25
N LYS A 5 16.29 1.41 4.98
CA LYS A 5 16.57 0.37 3.98
C LYS A 5 16.05 -0.97 4.50
N ILE A 6 15.42 -1.72 3.60
CA ILE A 6 14.97 -3.10 3.83
C ILE A 6 15.86 -4.02 2.99
N ASP A 7 16.55 -4.96 3.64
CA ASP A 7 17.31 -6.00 2.92
C ASP A 7 16.34 -7.00 2.27
N LYS A 8 16.70 -7.55 1.10
CA LYS A 8 15.87 -8.55 0.42
C LYS A 8 15.55 -9.76 1.30
N LYS A 9 16.42 -10.10 2.26
CA LYS A 9 16.23 -11.21 3.21
C LYS A 9 15.09 -10.94 4.21
N GLU A 10 14.72 -9.68 4.42
CA GLU A 10 13.61 -9.30 5.30
C GLU A 10 12.25 -9.42 4.60
N LEU A 11 12.21 -9.42 3.26
CA LEU A 11 10.95 -9.43 2.50
C LEU A 11 9.98 -10.55 2.91
N PRO A 12 10.42 -11.80 3.16
CA PRO A 12 9.53 -12.88 3.59
C PRO A 12 8.92 -12.70 4.99
N SER A 13 9.40 -11.72 5.78
CA SER A 13 8.87 -11.44 7.13
C SER A 13 7.71 -10.46 7.14
N PHE A 14 7.37 -9.83 6.01
CA PHE A 14 6.23 -8.93 5.93
C PHE A 14 4.96 -9.69 5.55
N ASP A 15 3.87 -9.45 6.28
CA ASP A 15 2.57 -10.07 5.99
C ASP A 15 1.94 -9.48 4.70
N GLU A 16 2.11 -8.17 4.48
CA GLU A 16 1.55 -7.43 3.35
C GLU A 16 2.62 -6.54 2.71
N CYS A 17 2.56 -6.36 1.39
CA CYS A 17 3.42 -5.44 0.65
C CYS A 17 2.61 -4.70 -0.42
N GLY A 18 2.88 -3.42 -0.65
CA GLY A 18 2.16 -2.61 -1.61
C GLY A 18 3.00 -1.52 -2.24
N LEU A 19 2.63 -1.16 -3.47
CA LEU A 19 3.17 -0.03 -4.22
C LEU A 19 2.17 1.13 -4.11
N CYS A 20 2.64 2.34 -3.87
CA CYS A 20 1.78 3.53 -3.84
C CYS A 20 2.21 4.56 -4.87
N GLY A 21 1.25 5.28 -5.44
CA GLY A 21 1.50 6.35 -6.41
C GLY A 21 0.20 6.90 -6.97
N THR A 22 0.22 8.11 -7.54
CA THR A 22 -1.02 8.83 -7.92
C THR A 22 -1.99 8.02 -8.77
N ALA A 23 -1.51 7.30 -9.78
CA ALA A 23 -2.36 6.51 -10.67
C ALA A 23 -2.88 5.22 -10.02
N ALA A 24 -2.07 4.59 -9.16
CA ALA A 24 -2.37 3.30 -8.56
C ALA A 24 -3.09 3.42 -7.21
N VAL A 25 -2.98 4.59 -6.57
CA VAL A 25 -3.27 4.85 -5.16
C VAL A 25 -2.46 3.91 -4.25
N ILE A 26 -2.92 2.67 -4.10
CA ILE A 26 -2.22 1.55 -3.48
C ILE A 26 -2.53 0.29 -4.31
N SER A 27 -1.49 -0.38 -4.81
CA SER A 27 -1.59 -1.69 -5.46
C SER A 27 -0.94 -2.76 -4.57
N PRO A 28 -1.65 -3.82 -4.18
CA PRO A 28 -1.07 -4.90 -3.39
C PRO A 28 -0.07 -5.69 -4.24
N ILE A 29 1.03 -6.10 -3.64
CA ILE A 29 2.01 -7.01 -4.24
C ILE A 29 1.75 -8.40 -3.67
N GLU A 30 1.26 -9.32 -4.49
CA GLU A 30 1.15 -10.74 -4.12
C GLU A 30 2.55 -11.36 -3.95
N LYS A 31 3.45 -11.12 -4.90
CA LYS A 31 4.80 -11.70 -4.88
C LYS A 31 5.84 -10.87 -5.60
N VAL A 32 7.09 -11.04 -5.18
CA VAL A 32 8.29 -10.59 -5.88
C VAL A 32 9.01 -11.82 -6.45
N VAL A 33 9.34 -11.77 -7.74
CA VAL A 33 10.14 -12.80 -8.40
C VAL A 33 11.54 -12.23 -8.65
N ASP A 34 12.54 -12.80 -7.99
CA ASP A 34 13.95 -12.38 -8.09
C ASP A 34 14.80 -13.56 -8.58
N HIS A 35 15.21 -13.51 -9.84
CA HIS A 35 16.07 -14.51 -10.49
C HIS A 35 15.58 -15.97 -10.29
N GLY A 36 14.27 -16.20 -10.40
CA GLY A 36 13.64 -17.51 -10.24
C GLY A 36 13.28 -17.88 -8.79
N LYS A 37 13.64 -17.05 -7.81
CA LYS A 37 13.14 -17.18 -6.44
C LYS A 37 11.87 -16.36 -6.27
N GLU A 38 10.81 -17.00 -5.79
CA GLU A 38 9.57 -16.33 -5.43
C GLU A 38 9.58 -15.95 -3.94
N ILE A 39 9.13 -14.74 -3.65
CA ILE A 39 8.84 -14.25 -2.31
C ILE A 39 7.36 -13.87 -2.32
N VAL A 40 6.53 -14.61 -1.59
CA VAL A 40 5.08 -14.43 -1.56
C VAL A 40 4.69 -13.72 -0.28
N PHE A 41 3.84 -12.70 -0.38
CA PHE A 41 3.23 -12.01 0.75
C PHE A 41 1.84 -12.60 0.98
N GLU A 42 1.72 -13.53 1.93
CA GLU A 42 0.48 -14.30 2.14
C GLU A 42 -0.75 -13.42 2.41
N GLY A 43 -0.57 -12.25 3.03
CA GLY A 43 -1.64 -11.27 3.26
C GLY A 43 -2.17 -10.60 1.99
N CYS A 44 -1.53 -10.79 0.83
CA CYS A 44 -1.90 -10.18 -0.46
C CYS A 44 -2.24 -11.20 -1.56
N ARG A 45 -2.42 -12.49 -1.22
CA ARG A 45 -2.46 -13.59 -2.19
C ARG A 45 -3.68 -13.61 -3.11
N GLU A 46 -4.85 -13.28 -2.61
CA GLU A 46 -6.10 -13.29 -3.39
C GLU A 46 -6.70 -11.90 -3.58
N LYS A 47 -6.45 -11.03 -2.59
CA LYS A 47 -7.00 -9.68 -2.51
C LYS A 47 -6.07 -8.80 -1.68
N MET A 48 -6.34 -7.50 -1.69
CA MET A 48 -5.68 -6.56 -0.80
C MET A 48 -5.90 -6.99 0.66
N GLY A 49 -4.79 -7.09 1.41
CA GLY A 49 -4.82 -7.43 2.83
C GLY A 49 -5.51 -6.37 3.69
N PRO A 50 -5.87 -6.70 4.94
CA PRO A 50 -6.63 -5.80 5.81
C PRO A 50 -5.92 -4.46 6.08
N VAL A 51 -4.58 -4.43 6.16
CA VAL A 51 -3.84 -3.19 6.41
C VAL A 51 -3.83 -2.31 5.16
N LEU A 52 -3.47 -2.87 4.01
CA LEU A 52 -3.49 -2.14 2.73
C LEU A 52 -4.89 -1.66 2.37
N GLN A 53 -5.93 -2.47 2.61
CA GLN A 53 -7.32 -2.10 2.35
C GLN A 53 -7.73 -0.89 3.20
N LYS A 54 -7.40 -0.90 4.50
CA LYS A 54 -7.68 0.23 5.38
C LYS A 54 -6.97 1.50 4.93
N LEU A 55 -5.71 1.40 4.49
CA LEU A 55 -4.96 2.54 3.96
C LEU A 55 -5.59 3.08 2.66
N TYR A 56 -5.98 2.19 1.75
CA TYR A 56 -6.62 2.52 0.48
C TYR A 56 -7.96 3.23 0.71
N ASP A 57 -8.84 2.65 1.52
CA ASP A 57 -10.17 3.21 1.82
C ASP A 57 -10.07 4.56 2.52
N THR A 58 -9.09 4.71 3.43
CA THR A 58 -8.87 5.98 4.13
C THR A 58 -8.40 7.06 3.16
N LEU A 59 -7.38 6.77 2.35
CA LEU A 59 -6.80 7.75 1.43
C LEU A 59 -7.79 8.15 0.34
N THR A 60 -8.46 7.18 -0.28
CA THR A 60 -9.49 7.46 -1.30
C THR A 60 -10.73 8.12 -0.71
N GLY A 61 -11.13 7.75 0.51
CA GLY A 61 -12.20 8.41 1.24
C GLY A 61 -11.91 9.88 1.48
N ILE A 62 -10.66 10.24 1.81
CA ILE A 62 -10.21 11.63 1.92
C ILE A 62 -10.25 12.33 0.55
N GLN A 63 -9.67 11.71 -0.49
CA GLN A 63 -9.60 12.28 -1.84
C GLN A 63 -10.98 12.56 -2.44
N MET A 64 -11.96 11.70 -2.15
CA MET A 64 -13.33 11.80 -2.64
C MET A 64 -14.23 12.65 -1.73
N GLY A 65 -13.70 13.25 -0.66
CA GLY A 65 -14.46 14.06 0.30
C GLY A 65 -15.45 13.28 1.17
N ARG A 66 -15.34 11.95 1.22
CA ARG A 66 -16.19 11.08 2.06
C ARG A 66 -15.71 11.02 3.51
N LEU A 67 -14.40 11.22 3.71
CA LEU A 67 -13.74 11.26 5.02
C LEU A 67 -13.09 12.63 5.25
N PRO A 68 -13.00 13.09 6.51
CA PRO A 68 -12.33 14.36 6.82
C PRO A 68 -10.84 14.28 6.46
N ALA A 69 -10.37 15.27 5.70
CA ALA A 69 -8.98 15.39 5.34
C ALA A 69 -8.15 16.05 6.45
N PRO A 70 -6.87 15.67 6.59
CA PRO A 70 -5.92 16.47 7.36
C PRO A 70 -5.83 17.91 6.84
N LYS A 71 -5.54 18.85 7.73
CA LYS A 71 -5.46 20.28 7.39
C LYS A 71 -4.46 20.49 6.24
N GLY A 72 -4.91 21.17 5.19
CA GLY A 72 -4.08 21.55 4.04
C GLY A 72 -3.92 20.49 2.95
N TRP A 73 -4.57 19.32 3.07
CA TRP A 73 -4.50 18.28 2.03
C TRP A 73 -5.43 18.53 0.83
N ILE A 74 -6.60 19.12 1.08
CA ILE A 74 -7.60 19.39 0.04
C ILE A 74 -7.44 20.84 -0.42
N TYR A 75 -7.35 21.01 -1.74
CA TYR A 75 -7.43 22.29 -2.41
C TYR A 75 -8.69 22.29 -3.28
N GLU A 76 -9.63 23.18 -2.95
CA GLU A 76 -10.83 23.39 -3.76
C GLU A 76 -10.49 24.24 -4.98
N VAL A 77 -10.71 23.68 -6.17
CA VAL A 77 -10.51 24.38 -7.43
C VAL A 77 -11.75 25.24 -7.72
N LYS A 78 -11.54 26.52 -8.01
CA LYS A 78 -12.57 27.47 -8.42
C LYS A 78 -12.72 27.54 -9.93
#